data_AF-A0A1I1VFM4-F1
#
_entry.id   AF-A0A1I1VFM4-F1
#
_cell.length_a   1.000
_cell.length_b   1.000
_cell.length_c   1.000
_cell.angle_alpha   90.00
_cell.angle_beta   90.00
_cell.angle_gamma   90.00
#
_symmetry.space_group_name_H-M   'P 1'
#
loop_
_entity.id
_entity.type
_entity.pdbx_description
1 polymer ?
#
loop_
_entity_poly.entity_id
_entity_poly.type
_entity_poly.pdbx_seq_one_letter_code
_entity_poly.pdbx_strand_id
1 'polypeptide(L)'
;MRYHTILGSLAIVVSGCAMQPSASTSQEEKPAQPAPVAEQTAAAPASAQPAPQPVAAATPSEAPAAAPVAREPQEYEIQPGQCWVHAQVRPRPVQSTQEVVVKDSVNKITVTPAELEKGFKQVVTREGTKTYRIEPPTYRVVSEQVKVRPEVKRYIVVPAVYEDVKETVTLEEAKTVLDQCRAAGTRYSSGTGAMSFCARQVPAKQEVVKVKKLVSPETVRVETDPAQYKSVTRWIVDKPAQAIEVTLDPQYTKVASTEVVRPVEANQIILPEEKRQLKVTRFEGNARIVSRQTVCDPDINDDLVTRLQQSLVKRGFNPGSVDGKLGKRTLDALTEFQTANGLAVGALTLESLTALEVR
;
A
#
# COMPACT_ATOMS: atom_id res chain seq x y z
N MET A 1 -24.10 -55.97 14.78
CA MET A 1 -23.60 -56.64 16.00
C MET A 1 -22.23 -56.08 16.34
N ARG A 2 -22.00 -55.79 17.64
CA ARG A 2 -20.73 -55.39 18.33
C ARG A 2 -20.24 -53.97 17.97
N TYR A 3 -20.56 -52.91 18.71
CA TYR A 3 -20.21 -52.48 20.09
C TYR A 3 -18.71 -52.43 20.38
N HIS A 4 -18.16 -51.21 20.51
CA HIS A 4 -17.26 -50.83 21.59
C HIS A 4 -17.48 -49.38 22.03
N THR A 5 -17.79 -49.27 23.31
CA THR A 5 -17.91 -48.13 24.22
C THR A 5 -16.53 -47.62 24.67
N ILE A 6 -16.34 -46.30 24.71
CA ILE A 6 -15.40 -45.67 25.66
C ILE A 6 -16.08 -44.42 26.26
N LEU A 7 -16.16 -44.43 27.60
CA LEU A 7 -16.63 -43.37 28.49
C LEU A 7 -15.65 -42.17 28.53
N GLY A 8 -16.18 -40.97 28.75
CA GLY A 8 -15.41 -39.78 29.11
C GLY A 8 -16.28 -38.63 29.63
N SER A 9 -16.50 -38.64 30.94
CA SER A 9 -17.03 -37.62 31.88
C SER A 9 -16.99 -36.15 31.40
N LEU A 10 -18.10 -35.39 31.37
CA LEU A 10 -18.89 -34.78 32.48
C LEU A 10 -18.17 -33.65 33.24
N ALA A 11 -18.43 -32.40 32.84
CA ALA A 11 -18.50 -31.21 33.71
C ALA A 11 -19.19 -30.04 32.97
N ILE A 12 -20.50 -29.89 33.16
CA ILE A 12 -21.27 -28.72 32.73
C ILE A 12 -21.54 -27.89 33.99
N VAL A 13 -21.01 -26.67 34.04
CA VAL A 13 -21.35 -25.70 35.09
C VAL A 13 -22.56 -24.90 34.59
N VAL A 14 -23.74 -25.20 35.15
CA VAL A 14 -24.95 -24.40 35.03
C VAL A 14 -25.05 -23.53 36.29
N SER A 15 -25.01 -22.22 36.13
CA SER A 15 -25.47 -21.24 37.10
C SER A 15 -26.40 -20.32 36.29
N GLY A 16 -27.69 -20.13 36.58
CA GLY A 16 -28.42 -20.18 37.84
C GLY A 16 -29.33 -18.96 37.79
N CYS A 17 -30.52 -19.11 37.21
CA CYS A 17 -31.55 -18.07 37.17
C CYS A 17 -32.05 -17.75 38.58
N ALA A 18 -32.16 -16.46 38.90
CA ALA A 18 -33.03 -15.98 39.96
C ALA A 18 -33.94 -14.88 39.39
N MET A 19 -35.24 -15.10 39.48
CA MET A 19 -36.31 -14.22 39.02
C MET A 19 -37.31 -14.07 40.17
N GLN A 20 -37.92 -12.87 40.22
CA GLN A 20 -39.14 -12.43 40.96
C GLN A 20 -38.93 -11.64 42.26
N PRO A 21 -39.90 -10.80 42.68
CA PRO A 21 -40.69 -9.84 41.89
C PRO A 21 -40.90 -8.45 42.60
N SER A 22 -41.52 -7.52 41.87
CA SER A 22 -42.36 -6.39 42.32
C SER A 22 -41.77 -5.26 43.17
N ALA A 23 -41.78 -4.03 42.63
CA ALA A 23 -42.59 -2.91 43.13
C ALA A 23 -42.21 -1.59 42.43
N SER A 24 -43.21 -0.97 41.81
CA SER A 24 -43.18 0.38 41.25
C SER A 24 -43.44 1.42 42.34
N THR A 25 -42.57 2.42 42.47
CA THR A 25 -42.90 3.70 43.09
C THR A 25 -42.37 4.84 42.24
N SER A 26 -43.32 5.65 41.78
CA SER A 26 -43.17 6.92 41.09
C SER A 26 -42.49 7.94 42.01
N GLN A 27 -41.49 8.66 41.50
CA GLN A 27 -41.21 10.02 41.95
C GLN A 27 -40.99 10.94 40.76
N GLU A 28 -41.73 12.04 40.85
CA GLU A 28 -41.89 13.14 39.91
C GLU A 28 -40.85 14.20 40.29
N GLU A 29 -39.93 14.54 39.39
CA GLU A 29 -38.99 15.64 39.62
C GLU A 29 -39.01 16.65 38.47
N LYS A 30 -39.18 17.90 38.90
CA LYS A 30 -39.49 19.15 38.21
C LYS A 30 -38.32 19.65 37.34
N PRO A 31 -38.55 20.23 36.15
CA PRO A 31 -37.47 20.73 35.31
C PRO A 31 -36.97 22.11 35.78
N ALA A 32 -35.66 22.21 36.02
CA ALA A 32 -34.94 23.45 36.28
C ALA A 32 -34.59 24.17 34.96
N GLN A 33 -34.65 25.51 35.01
CA GLN A 33 -34.30 26.44 33.93
C GLN A 33 -32.81 26.38 33.57
N PRO A 34 -32.42 26.58 32.30
CA PRO A 34 -31.02 26.84 31.95
C PRO A 34 -30.66 28.32 32.12
N ALA A 35 -29.66 28.59 32.96
CA ALA A 35 -28.93 29.86 33.02
C ALA A 35 -27.84 29.92 31.91
N PRO A 36 -27.28 31.10 31.59
CA PRO A 36 -26.70 31.38 30.27
C PRO A 36 -25.30 30.78 30.09
N VAL A 37 -25.00 30.43 28.83
CA VAL A 37 -23.69 29.99 28.37
C VAL A 37 -22.72 31.17 28.41
N ALA A 38 -21.71 31.09 29.27
CA ALA A 38 -20.52 31.92 29.20
C ALA A 38 -19.64 31.46 28.04
N GLU A 39 -19.16 32.40 27.23
CA GLU A 39 -18.12 32.20 26.23
C GLU A 39 -16.88 31.54 26.86
N GLN A 40 -16.52 30.36 26.36
CA GLN A 40 -15.21 29.76 26.59
C GLN A 40 -14.41 29.82 25.29
N THR A 41 -13.44 30.72 25.31
CA THR A 41 -12.33 30.85 24.40
C THR A 41 -11.61 29.51 24.25
N ALA A 42 -11.37 29.10 23.00
CA ALA A 42 -10.59 27.91 22.68
C ALA A 42 -9.11 28.11 23.09
N ALA A 43 -8.68 27.39 24.12
CA ALA A 43 -7.27 27.11 24.39
C ALA A 43 -6.98 25.67 23.94
N ALA A 44 -6.03 25.52 23.03
CA ALA A 44 -5.56 24.24 22.50
C ALA A 44 -4.88 23.38 23.60
N PRO A 45 -4.97 22.04 23.55
CA PRO A 45 -4.21 21.19 24.46
C PRO A 45 -2.75 21.14 24.00
N ALA A 46 -1.87 21.67 24.84
CA ALA A 46 -0.43 21.46 24.74
C ALA A 46 -0.11 20.00 25.09
N SER A 47 0.33 19.25 24.09
CA SER A 47 0.96 17.95 24.25
C SER A 47 2.27 18.09 25.04
N ALA A 48 2.37 17.35 26.14
CA ALA A 48 3.56 17.24 26.97
C ALA A 48 4.75 16.74 26.15
N GLN A 49 5.81 17.55 26.11
CA GLN A 49 7.11 17.19 25.55
C GLN A 49 7.91 16.34 26.56
N PRO A 50 8.74 15.38 26.12
CA PRO A 50 9.72 14.74 26.99
C PRO A 50 10.81 15.74 27.44
N ALA A 51 11.33 15.56 28.65
CA ALA A 51 12.37 16.37 29.27
C ALA A 51 13.68 16.43 28.44
N PRO A 52 14.45 17.55 28.53
CA PRO A 52 15.73 17.69 27.84
C PRO A 52 16.80 16.80 28.49
N GLN A 53 17.41 15.92 27.69
CA GLN A 53 18.64 15.23 28.05
C GLN A 53 19.83 16.23 28.02
N PRO A 54 20.86 16.04 28.86
CA PRO A 54 22.02 16.91 28.86
C PRO A 54 22.78 16.79 27.54
N VAL A 55 23.09 17.95 26.96
CA VAL A 55 23.98 18.12 25.80
C VAL A 55 25.32 17.44 26.06
N ALA A 56 25.52 16.28 25.45
CA ALA A 56 26.85 15.74 25.23
C ALA A 56 27.59 16.68 24.28
N ALA A 57 28.81 17.04 24.67
CA ALA A 57 29.69 17.90 23.91
C ALA A 57 29.80 17.47 22.44
N ALA A 58 29.76 18.47 21.56
CA ALA A 58 30.06 18.32 20.14
C ALA A 58 31.43 17.66 19.96
N THR A 59 31.43 16.41 19.51
CA THR A 59 32.56 15.85 18.77
C THR A 59 32.69 16.60 17.44
N PRO A 60 33.90 16.98 17.01
CA PRO A 60 34.07 17.75 15.79
C PRO A 60 33.61 16.95 14.59
N SER A 61 32.85 17.65 13.75
CA SER A 61 32.40 17.30 12.41
C SER A 61 33.30 16.29 11.70
N GLU A 62 32.74 15.13 11.41
CA GLU A 62 33.27 14.22 10.41
C GLU A 62 33.41 15.00 9.09
N ALA A 63 34.61 14.96 8.52
CA ALA A 63 34.97 15.65 7.29
C ALA A 63 34.05 15.20 6.14
N PRO A 64 33.83 16.03 5.11
CA PRO A 64 33.08 15.61 3.93
C PRO A 64 33.71 14.34 3.37
N ALA A 65 32.87 13.34 3.08
CA ALA A 65 33.28 12.08 2.48
C ALA A 65 34.31 12.34 1.38
N ALA A 66 35.53 11.87 1.62
CA ALA A 66 36.61 11.99 0.67
C ALA A 66 36.12 11.45 -0.68
N ALA A 67 36.30 12.24 -1.74
CA ALA A 67 36.19 11.77 -3.10
C ALA A 67 36.90 10.40 -3.22
N PRO A 68 36.41 9.46 -4.04
CA PRO A 68 37.07 8.17 -4.19
C PRO A 68 38.50 8.44 -4.62
N VAL A 69 39.44 8.24 -3.70
CA VAL A 69 40.86 8.39 -3.98
C VAL A 69 41.13 7.40 -5.09
N ALA A 70 41.53 7.91 -6.26
CA ALA A 70 41.96 7.09 -7.36
C ALA A 70 43.10 6.22 -6.82
N ARG A 71 42.80 4.97 -6.52
CA ARG A 71 43.77 4.01 -6.02
C ARG A 71 44.79 3.87 -7.15
N GLU A 72 46.03 4.29 -6.89
CA GLU A 72 47.10 4.21 -7.89
C GLU A 72 47.14 2.79 -8.48
N PRO A 73 47.36 2.65 -9.81
CA PRO A 73 47.50 1.33 -10.42
C PRO A 73 48.57 0.56 -9.65
N GLN A 74 48.20 -0.58 -9.07
CA GLN A 74 49.18 -1.44 -8.40
C GLN A 74 50.21 -1.87 -9.44
N GLU A 75 51.43 -1.36 -9.31
CA GLU A 75 52.54 -1.72 -10.17
C GLU A 75 53.10 -3.06 -9.69
N TYR A 76 53.06 -4.07 -10.55
CA TYR A 76 53.50 -5.43 -10.23
C TYR A 76 54.86 -5.68 -10.87
N GLU A 77 55.84 -6.12 -10.08
CA GLU A 77 57.11 -6.62 -10.60
C GLU A 77 56.91 -8.05 -11.11
N ILE A 78 57.06 -8.25 -12.43
CA ILE A 78 56.78 -9.53 -13.09
C ILE A 78 57.99 -10.46 -12.92
N GLN A 79 57.77 -11.61 -12.27
CA GLN A 79 58.82 -12.62 -12.11
C GLN A 79 58.91 -13.55 -13.34
N PRO A 80 60.08 -14.16 -13.60
CA PRO A 80 60.23 -15.16 -14.66
C PRO A 80 59.22 -16.30 -14.53
N GLY A 81 58.64 -16.71 -15.67
CA GLY A 81 57.60 -17.74 -15.72
C GLY A 81 56.18 -17.27 -15.37
N GLN A 82 55.98 -15.98 -15.04
CA GLN A 82 54.65 -15.42 -14.87
C GLN A 82 54.13 -14.78 -16.16
N CYS A 83 52.88 -15.08 -16.51
CA CYS A 83 52.17 -14.38 -17.57
C CYS A 83 51.15 -13.41 -16.98
N TRP A 84 51.08 -12.21 -17.54
CA TRP A 84 50.20 -11.13 -17.11
C TRP A 84 49.42 -10.58 -18.29
N VAL A 85 48.17 -10.17 -18.03
CA VAL A 85 47.28 -9.61 -19.02
C VAL A 85 46.59 -8.36 -18.48
N HIS A 86 46.45 -7.36 -19.34
CA HIS A 86 45.55 -6.23 -19.09
C HIS A 86 44.14 -6.64 -19.49
N ALA A 87 43.38 -7.12 -18.50
CA ALA A 87 42.05 -7.66 -18.68
C ALA A 87 40.97 -6.67 -18.23
N GLN A 88 39.77 -6.80 -18.79
CA GLN A 88 38.63 -5.95 -18.48
C GLN A 88 37.81 -6.57 -17.35
N VAL A 89 37.54 -5.83 -16.28
CA VAL A 89 36.45 -6.20 -15.35
C VAL A 89 35.16 -5.53 -15.83
N ARG A 90 34.15 -6.34 -16.13
CA ARG A 90 32.82 -5.87 -16.56
C ARG A 90 31.89 -5.69 -15.36
N PRO A 91 30.93 -4.75 -15.43
CA PRO A 91 29.86 -4.66 -14.45
C PRO A 91 29.08 -5.98 -14.34
N ARG A 92 28.83 -6.42 -13.11
CA ARG A 92 28.19 -7.72 -12.82
C ARG A 92 26.67 -7.59 -12.92
N PRO A 93 25.97 -8.38 -13.75
CA PRO A 93 24.52 -8.37 -13.80
C PRO A 93 23.93 -9.02 -12.53
N VAL A 94 23.05 -8.30 -11.84
CA VAL A 94 22.32 -8.76 -10.65
C VAL A 94 20.83 -8.62 -10.91
N GLN A 95 20.11 -9.75 -10.83
CA GLN A 95 18.66 -9.78 -10.97
C GLN A 95 18.02 -9.36 -9.65
N SER A 96 17.11 -8.40 -9.68
CA SER A 96 16.27 -8.03 -8.54
C SER A 96 14.81 -7.95 -8.97
N THR A 97 13.91 -8.41 -8.11
CA THR A 97 12.47 -8.29 -8.35
C THR A 97 12.01 -6.93 -7.85
N GLN A 98 11.38 -6.16 -8.71
CA GLN A 98 10.76 -4.89 -8.35
C GLN A 98 9.24 -5.03 -8.44
N GLU A 99 8.54 -4.67 -7.36
CA GLU A 99 7.07 -4.58 -7.35
C GLU A 99 6.65 -3.22 -7.89
N VAL A 100 5.87 -3.22 -8.97
CA VAL A 100 5.26 -2.01 -9.51
C VAL A 100 3.75 -2.11 -9.33
N VAL A 101 3.15 -1.08 -8.71
CA VAL A 101 1.71 -0.96 -8.55
C VAL A 101 1.12 -0.60 -9.92
N VAL A 102 0.36 -1.51 -10.50
CA VAL A 102 -0.29 -1.33 -11.82
C VAL A 102 -1.62 -0.60 -11.65
N LYS A 103 -2.26 -0.77 -10.50
CA LYS A 103 -3.52 -0.15 -10.16
C LYS A 103 -3.60 0.13 -8.66
N ASP A 104 -3.79 1.39 -8.31
CA ASP A 104 -3.89 1.83 -6.91
C ASP A 104 -5.12 1.26 -6.21
N SER A 105 -5.04 1.09 -4.88
CA SER A 105 -6.16 0.66 -4.05
C SER A 105 -7.27 1.73 -4.06
N VAL A 106 -8.53 1.32 -4.19
CA VAL A 106 -9.67 2.25 -4.22
C VAL A 106 -10.79 1.83 -3.27
N ASN A 107 -11.48 2.82 -2.73
CA ASN A 107 -12.65 2.63 -1.87
C ASN A 107 -13.90 2.48 -2.74
N LYS A 108 -14.58 1.33 -2.66
CA LYS A 108 -15.87 1.10 -3.32
C LYS A 108 -17.00 1.28 -2.32
N ILE A 109 -17.94 2.18 -2.63
CA ILE A 109 -19.09 2.48 -1.76
C ILE A 109 -20.34 1.82 -2.36
N THR A 110 -21.05 1.02 -1.56
CA THR A 110 -22.35 0.45 -1.96
C THR A 110 -23.45 1.02 -1.08
N VAL A 111 -24.44 1.65 -1.70
CA VAL A 111 -25.60 2.26 -1.01
C VAL A 111 -26.80 1.34 -1.13
N THR A 112 -27.34 0.91 0.01
CA THR A 112 -28.58 0.13 0.08
C THR A 112 -29.75 1.10 0.30
N PRO A 113 -30.72 1.18 -0.62
CA PRO A 113 -31.87 2.08 -0.48
C PRO A 113 -32.72 1.74 0.76
N ALA A 114 -33.32 2.76 1.38
CA ALA A 114 -34.23 2.58 2.50
C ALA A 114 -35.52 1.87 2.06
N GLU A 115 -36.00 0.95 2.88
CA GLU A 115 -37.27 0.26 2.66
C GLU A 115 -38.40 0.91 3.45
N LEU A 116 -39.50 1.14 2.75
CA LEU A 116 -40.69 1.81 3.25
C LEU A 116 -41.84 0.81 3.33
N GLU A 117 -42.44 0.67 4.51
CA GLU A 117 -43.64 -0.14 4.69
C GLU A 117 -44.86 0.76 4.92
N LYS A 118 -45.99 0.40 4.30
CA LYS A 118 -47.26 1.12 4.44
C LYS A 118 -48.04 0.51 5.61
N GLY A 119 -48.16 1.26 6.70
CA GLY A 119 -48.94 0.88 7.87
C GLY A 119 -50.15 1.80 8.10
N PHE A 120 -50.98 1.45 9.08
CA PHE A 120 -52.05 2.31 9.58
C PHE A 120 -51.76 2.68 11.03
N LYS A 121 -51.58 3.97 11.32
CA LYS A 121 -51.45 4.46 12.70
C LYS A 121 -52.83 4.88 13.19
N GLN A 122 -53.25 4.35 14.35
CA GLN A 122 -54.49 4.78 14.99
C GLN A 122 -54.27 6.15 15.63
N VAL A 123 -54.98 7.15 15.13
CA VAL A 123 -54.98 8.49 15.70
C VAL A 123 -56.34 8.71 16.35
N VAL A 124 -56.33 9.09 17.62
CA VAL A 124 -57.56 9.52 18.31
C VAL A 124 -58.09 10.73 17.56
N THR A 125 -59.21 10.55 16.88
CA THR A 125 -59.81 11.63 16.07
C THR A 125 -60.86 12.38 16.87
N ARG A 126 -61.41 11.70 17.89
CA ARG A 126 -62.31 12.27 18.86
C ARG A 126 -62.00 11.66 20.22
N GLU A 127 -61.41 12.47 21.07
CA GLU A 127 -61.06 12.06 22.44
C GLU A 127 -62.35 11.77 23.22
N GLY A 128 -62.33 10.74 24.06
CA GLY A 128 -63.46 10.36 24.89
C GLY A 128 -63.63 11.40 25.97
N THR A 129 -64.75 12.11 25.96
CA THR A 129 -64.98 13.20 26.89
C THR A 129 -65.90 12.77 28.00
N LYS A 130 -65.60 13.27 29.19
CA LYS A 130 -66.51 13.20 30.31
C LYS A 130 -67.38 14.45 30.28
N THR A 131 -68.69 14.27 30.19
CA THR A 131 -69.74 15.28 30.26
C THR A 131 -69.97 15.76 31.68
N TYR A 132 -70.28 17.03 31.79
CA TYR A 132 -70.02 17.81 32.97
C TYR A 132 -70.96 19.03 32.91
N ARG A 133 -71.68 19.40 33.98
CA ARG A 133 -72.55 20.62 34.00
C ARG A 133 -71.70 21.89 34.26
N ILE A 134 -71.36 22.70 33.23
CA ILE A 134 -70.26 23.70 33.26
C ILE A 134 -70.63 25.16 32.97
N GLU A 135 -70.07 26.09 33.76
CA GLU A 135 -70.01 27.56 33.55
C GLU A 135 -68.98 27.96 32.47
N PRO A 136 -69.16 28.97 31.60
CA PRO A 136 -68.41 29.10 30.34
C PRO A 136 -66.96 29.68 30.42
N PRO A 137 -65.99 29.19 29.61
CA PRO A 137 -64.59 29.63 29.60
C PRO A 137 -64.27 30.67 28.51
N THR A 138 -63.12 31.34 28.64
CA THR A 138 -62.59 32.30 27.65
C THR A 138 -61.34 31.78 26.93
N TYR A 139 -61.19 32.08 25.64
CA TYR A 139 -60.12 31.54 24.77
C TYR A 139 -59.24 32.63 24.16
N ARG A 140 -57.98 32.27 23.86
CA ARG A 140 -57.00 33.06 23.08
C ARG A 140 -56.39 32.17 21.98
N VAL A 141 -56.14 32.75 20.80
CA VAL A 141 -55.53 32.03 19.67
C VAL A 141 -54.01 31.99 19.80
N VAL A 142 -53.42 30.82 19.59
CA VAL A 142 -51.96 30.65 19.49
C VAL A 142 -51.65 29.81 18.24
N SER A 143 -50.58 30.13 17.52
CA SER A 143 -50.16 29.41 16.31
C SER A 143 -49.05 28.39 16.63
N GLU A 144 -49.22 27.16 16.13
CA GLU A 144 -48.25 26.06 16.29
C GLU A 144 -47.79 25.59 14.89
N GLN A 145 -46.47 25.48 14.69
CA GLN A 145 -45.88 25.06 13.42
C GLN A 145 -45.68 23.54 13.43
N VAL A 146 -46.43 22.82 12.58
CA VAL A 146 -46.30 21.36 12.46
C VAL A 146 -45.40 21.03 11.27
N LYS A 147 -44.35 20.23 11.50
CA LYS A 147 -43.40 19.75 10.48
C LYS A 147 -44.09 18.67 9.63
N VAL A 148 -44.49 19.03 8.40
CA VAL A 148 -45.32 18.16 7.55
C VAL A 148 -44.47 17.18 6.75
N ARG A 149 -43.24 17.58 6.39
CA ARG A 149 -42.29 16.72 5.69
C ARG A 149 -40.91 16.86 6.31
N PRO A 150 -40.28 15.76 6.76
CA PRO A 150 -38.91 15.81 7.26
C PRO A 150 -37.94 16.19 6.15
N GLU A 151 -36.82 16.79 6.53
CA GLU A 151 -35.68 17.02 5.64
C GLU A 151 -35.22 15.66 5.08
N VAL A 152 -35.04 15.58 3.76
CA VAL A 152 -34.58 14.35 3.09
C VAL A 152 -33.22 14.63 2.46
N LYS A 153 -32.25 13.75 2.73
CA LYS A 153 -30.91 13.80 2.16
C LYS A 153 -30.80 12.77 1.05
N ARG A 154 -30.38 13.19 -0.14
CA ARG A 154 -30.05 12.33 -1.27
C ARG A 154 -28.54 12.26 -1.42
N TYR A 155 -28.01 11.04 -1.46
CA TYR A 155 -26.59 10.77 -1.71
C TYR A 155 -26.40 10.47 -3.20
N ILE A 156 -25.59 11.28 -3.88
CA ILE A 156 -25.25 11.09 -5.29
C ILE A 156 -23.78 10.65 -5.35
N VAL A 157 -23.53 9.46 -5.90
CA VAL A 157 -22.19 8.89 -6.07
C VAL A 157 -21.51 9.58 -7.26
N VAL A 158 -20.37 10.22 -7.01
CA VAL A 158 -19.48 10.76 -8.04
C VAL A 158 -18.39 9.72 -8.31
N PRO A 159 -18.34 9.14 -9.53
CA PRO A 159 -17.41 8.06 -9.85
C PRO A 159 -15.95 8.53 -9.83
N ALA A 160 -15.03 7.61 -9.56
CA ALA A 160 -13.59 7.87 -9.59
C ALA A 160 -13.12 8.21 -11.02
N VAL A 161 -12.24 9.21 -11.13
CA VAL A 161 -11.65 9.67 -12.40
C VAL A 161 -10.21 9.17 -12.50
N TYR A 162 -9.88 8.54 -13.62
CA TYR A 162 -8.55 8.02 -13.93
C TYR A 162 -7.97 8.77 -15.12
N GLU A 163 -6.67 9.04 -15.07
CA GLU A 163 -5.91 9.62 -16.18
C GLU A 163 -4.80 8.65 -16.61
N ASP A 164 -4.61 8.50 -17.93
CA ASP A 164 -3.53 7.70 -18.50
C ASP A 164 -2.23 8.50 -18.45
N VAL A 165 -1.40 8.26 -17.44
CA VAL A 165 -0.09 8.88 -17.28
C VAL A 165 0.99 7.97 -17.89
N LYS A 166 1.92 8.56 -18.64
CA LYS A 166 3.09 7.85 -19.17
C LYS A 166 4.18 7.81 -18.11
N GLU A 167 4.47 6.63 -17.60
CA GLU A 167 5.60 6.41 -16.68
C GLU A 167 6.74 5.71 -17.41
N THR A 168 7.94 6.28 -17.33
CA THR A 168 9.13 5.77 -18.00
C THR A 168 9.85 4.82 -17.05
N VAL A 169 9.76 3.52 -17.31
CA VAL A 169 10.46 2.50 -16.52
C VAL A 169 11.76 2.13 -17.24
N THR A 170 12.87 2.19 -16.51
CA THR A 170 14.19 1.80 -17.02
C THR A 170 14.35 0.28 -16.90
N LEU A 171 14.29 -0.44 -18.02
CA LEU A 171 14.46 -1.91 -18.02
C LEU A 171 15.93 -2.31 -17.90
N GLU A 172 16.79 -1.56 -18.57
CA GLU A 172 18.24 -1.74 -18.50
C GLU A 172 18.90 -0.40 -18.23
N GLU A 173 19.64 -0.29 -17.14
CA GLU A 173 20.38 0.92 -16.78
C GLU A 173 21.50 1.20 -17.81
N ALA A 174 21.89 2.47 -17.91
CA ALA A 174 22.99 2.87 -18.79
C ALA A 174 24.27 2.18 -18.33
N LYS A 175 24.99 1.56 -19.25
CA LYS A 175 26.22 0.82 -18.93
C LYS A 175 27.37 1.26 -19.81
N THR A 176 28.56 1.30 -19.23
CA THR A 176 29.79 1.57 -19.97
C THR A 176 30.38 0.25 -20.44
N VAL A 177 30.49 0.11 -21.75
CA VAL A 177 31.13 -1.05 -22.39
C VAL A 177 32.48 -0.61 -22.94
N LEU A 178 33.50 -1.43 -22.70
CA LEU A 178 34.82 -1.26 -23.32
C LEU A 178 34.88 -2.14 -24.57
N ASP A 179 35.06 -1.52 -25.73
CA ASP A 179 35.33 -2.22 -26.98
C ASP A 179 36.79 -2.06 -27.37
N GLN A 180 37.31 -3.04 -28.11
CA GLN A 180 38.59 -2.88 -28.79
C GLN A 180 38.49 -1.75 -29.82
N CYS A 181 39.38 -0.78 -29.72
CA CYS A 181 39.45 0.36 -30.64
C CYS A 181 40.92 0.64 -30.99
N ARG A 182 41.17 1.46 -32.01
CA ARG A 182 42.53 1.92 -32.34
C ARG A 182 42.83 3.24 -31.64
N ALA A 183 43.64 3.22 -30.58
CA ALA A 183 44.20 4.43 -29.97
C ALA A 183 45.39 4.96 -30.79
N ALA A 184 45.70 6.27 -30.66
CA ALA A 184 46.92 6.84 -31.25
C ALA A 184 48.16 6.07 -30.77
N GLY A 185 49.05 5.68 -31.68
CA GLY A 185 50.21 4.81 -31.38
C GLY A 185 49.98 3.30 -31.56
N THR A 186 48.75 2.82 -31.51
CA THR A 186 48.42 1.39 -31.76
C THR A 186 48.22 1.05 -33.25
N ARG A 187 48.30 2.04 -34.15
CA ARG A 187 48.07 1.88 -35.60
C ARG A 187 49.09 0.98 -36.32
N TYR A 188 50.31 0.88 -35.79
CA TYR A 188 51.41 0.05 -36.34
C TYR A 188 51.83 -1.07 -35.37
N SER A 189 51.02 -1.33 -34.34
CA SER A 189 51.28 -2.27 -33.24
C SER A 189 50.90 -3.71 -33.61
N SER A 190 51.31 -4.21 -34.78
CA SER A 190 51.05 -5.61 -35.18
C SER A 190 52.04 -6.60 -34.51
N GLY A 191 52.51 -6.30 -33.30
CA GLY A 191 53.55 -7.07 -32.61
C GLY A 191 53.95 -6.62 -31.21
N THR A 192 53.53 -5.43 -30.74
CA THR A 192 53.87 -4.94 -29.38
C THR A 192 52.85 -5.35 -28.31
N GLY A 193 51.83 -6.15 -28.67
CA GLY A 193 50.82 -6.66 -27.74
C GLY A 193 49.89 -5.60 -27.12
N ALA A 194 50.03 -4.33 -27.50
CA ALA A 194 49.28 -3.22 -26.93
C ALA A 194 47.86 -3.16 -27.51
N MET A 195 46.90 -3.76 -26.80
CA MET A 195 45.47 -3.69 -27.11
C MET A 195 44.85 -2.45 -26.46
N SER A 196 44.30 -1.54 -27.27
CA SER A 196 43.57 -0.38 -26.76
C SER A 196 42.06 -0.63 -26.67
N PHE A 197 41.46 -0.14 -25.59
CA PHE A 197 40.03 -0.23 -25.34
C PHE A 197 39.44 1.16 -25.18
N CYS A 198 38.33 1.43 -25.87
CA CYS A 198 37.60 2.68 -25.77
C CYS A 198 36.32 2.45 -24.98
N ALA A 199 36.07 3.30 -24.00
CA ALA A 199 34.81 3.31 -23.27
C ALA A 199 33.74 3.98 -24.12
N ARG A 200 32.65 3.27 -24.42
CA ARG A 200 31.41 3.87 -24.92
C ARG A 200 30.29 3.67 -23.92
N GLN A 201 29.44 4.68 -23.79
CA GLN A 201 28.24 4.59 -22.98
C GLN A 201 27.11 3.99 -23.83
N VAL A 202 26.56 2.86 -23.40
CA VAL A 202 25.30 2.35 -23.93
C VAL A 202 24.18 2.99 -23.12
N PRO A 203 23.29 3.79 -23.74
CA PRO A 203 22.23 4.48 -23.03
C PRO A 203 21.25 3.48 -22.41
N ALA A 204 20.60 3.89 -21.33
CA ALA A 204 19.59 3.09 -20.64
C ALA A 204 18.43 2.77 -21.59
N LYS A 205 17.97 1.51 -21.61
CA LYS A 205 16.79 1.11 -22.36
C LYS A 205 15.55 1.40 -21.51
N GLN A 206 14.77 2.36 -21.96
CA GLN A 206 13.55 2.81 -21.29
C GLN A 206 12.33 2.33 -22.08
N GLU A 207 11.28 1.92 -21.36
CA GLU A 207 9.96 1.64 -21.94
C GLU A 207 8.94 2.55 -21.28
N VAL A 208 8.08 3.14 -22.12
CA VAL A 208 7.03 4.03 -21.66
C VAL A 208 5.77 3.19 -21.44
N VAL A 209 5.45 2.95 -20.17
CA VAL A 209 4.25 2.21 -19.79
C VAL A 209 3.12 3.20 -19.53
N LYS A 210 1.94 2.93 -20.08
CA LYS A 210 0.73 3.70 -19.78
C LYS A 210 0.15 3.19 -18.47
N VAL A 211 0.17 4.03 -17.45
CA VAL A 211 -0.36 3.73 -16.11
C VAL A 211 -1.63 4.55 -15.88
N LYS A 212 -2.68 3.90 -15.38
CA LYS A 212 -3.94 4.58 -15.03
C LYS A 212 -3.82 5.13 -13.62
N LYS A 213 -3.37 6.38 -13.51
CA LYS A 213 -3.22 7.06 -12.23
C LYS A 213 -4.57 7.52 -11.72
N LEU A 214 -4.89 7.22 -10.46
CA LEU A 214 -6.10 7.70 -9.81
C LEU A 214 -5.97 9.21 -9.56
N VAL A 215 -6.82 10.01 -10.20
CA VAL A 215 -6.81 11.48 -10.04
C VAL A 215 -7.74 11.92 -8.92
N SER A 216 -8.92 11.30 -8.84
CA SER A 216 -9.89 11.58 -7.78
C SER A 216 -10.58 10.28 -7.38
N PRO A 217 -10.62 9.94 -6.07
CA PRO A 217 -11.35 8.78 -5.59
C PRO A 217 -12.87 8.97 -5.75
N GLU A 218 -13.60 7.87 -5.66
CA GLU A 218 -15.06 7.89 -5.60
C GLU A 218 -15.50 8.66 -4.35
N THR A 219 -16.37 9.66 -4.52
CA THR A 219 -16.83 10.52 -3.43
C THR A 219 -18.35 10.67 -3.48
N VAL A 220 -18.96 10.96 -2.33
CA VAL A 220 -20.41 11.11 -2.21
C VAL A 220 -20.77 12.57 -2.01
N ARG A 221 -21.63 13.12 -2.87
CA ARG A 221 -22.18 14.47 -2.74
C ARG A 221 -23.59 14.40 -2.14
N VAL A 222 -23.86 15.23 -1.14
CA VAL A 222 -25.16 15.28 -0.44
C VAL A 222 -26.01 16.43 -0.98
N GLU A 223 -27.21 16.14 -1.45
CA GLU A 223 -28.25 17.14 -1.75
C GLU A 223 -29.34 17.05 -0.68
N THR A 224 -29.73 18.22 -0.14
CA THR A 224 -30.71 18.30 0.96
C THR A 224 -31.98 19.00 0.49
N ASP A 225 -33.10 18.29 0.57
CA ASP A 225 -34.43 18.88 0.38
C ASP A 225 -34.89 19.50 1.71
N PRO A 226 -35.16 20.82 1.78
CA PRO A 226 -35.47 21.50 3.05
C PRO A 226 -36.81 21.06 3.63
N ALA A 227 -36.88 20.98 4.96
CA ALA A 227 -38.10 20.64 5.67
C ALA A 227 -39.20 21.71 5.45
N GLN A 228 -40.44 21.24 5.28
CA GLN A 228 -41.61 22.12 5.11
C GLN A 228 -42.44 22.16 6.39
N TYR A 229 -42.73 23.38 6.85
CA TYR A 229 -43.57 23.63 8.02
C TYR A 229 -44.88 24.28 7.59
N LYS A 230 -45.98 23.89 8.23
CA LYS A 230 -47.28 24.57 8.08
C LYS A 230 -47.74 25.02 9.46
N SER A 231 -48.16 26.28 9.57
CA SER A 231 -48.77 26.81 10.77
C SER A 231 -50.23 26.37 10.86
N VAL A 232 -50.61 25.84 12.01
CA VAL A 232 -51.98 25.48 12.35
C VAL A 232 -52.40 26.34 13.55
N THR A 233 -53.54 26.99 13.45
CA THR A 233 -54.08 27.83 14.52
C THR A 233 -54.94 26.98 15.45
N ARG A 234 -54.64 27.06 16.76
CA ARG A 234 -55.39 26.38 17.81
C ARG A 234 -55.82 27.40 18.86
N TRP A 235 -57.08 27.34 19.25
CA TRP A 235 -57.61 28.14 20.35
C TRP A 235 -57.21 27.46 21.66
N ILE A 236 -56.48 28.17 22.51
CA ILE A 236 -56.10 27.71 23.85
C ILE A 236 -56.94 28.47 24.88
N VAL A 237 -57.42 27.74 25.89
CA VAL A 237 -58.25 28.28 26.99
C VAL A 237 -57.37 29.16 27.88
N ASP A 238 -57.73 30.43 28.04
CA ASP A 238 -57.03 31.37 28.93
C ASP A 238 -57.54 31.22 30.37
N LYS A 239 -58.84 30.91 30.54
CA LYS A 239 -59.46 30.58 31.82
C LYS A 239 -60.48 29.44 31.64
N PRO A 240 -60.28 28.28 32.28
CA PRO A 240 -61.15 27.13 32.12
C PRO A 240 -62.43 27.25 32.96
N ALA A 241 -63.40 26.44 32.54
CA ALA A 241 -64.77 26.37 32.97
C ALA A 241 -64.98 25.15 33.89
N GLN A 242 -65.71 25.26 35.00
CA GLN A 242 -65.83 24.21 36.05
C GLN A 242 -67.17 23.45 36.10
N ALA A 243 -67.14 22.13 36.37
CA ALA A 243 -68.31 21.21 36.37
C ALA A 243 -68.10 19.79 36.96
N ILE A 244 -69.20 19.04 37.23
CA ILE A 244 -69.32 17.64 37.82
C ILE A 244 -69.64 16.44 36.82
N GLU A 245 -68.98 15.24 36.90
CA GLU A 245 -68.54 14.30 35.78
C GLU A 245 -69.45 13.11 35.34
N VAL A 246 -69.51 12.79 34.03
CA VAL A 246 -70.13 11.59 33.39
C VAL A 246 -69.37 11.19 32.10
N THR A 247 -68.77 9.99 32.01
CA THR A 247 -67.75 9.62 30.97
C THR A 247 -68.29 9.01 29.66
N LEU A 248 -67.73 9.41 28.50
CA LEU A 248 -67.91 8.79 27.17
C LEU A 248 -66.54 8.39 26.58
N ASP A 249 -66.48 7.25 25.87
CA ASP A 249 -65.24 6.65 25.35
C ASP A 249 -64.72 7.27 24.03
N PRO A 250 -63.38 7.28 23.79
CA PRO A 250 -62.77 7.85 22.58
C PRO A 250 -63.06 7.08 21.28
N GLN A 251 -63.13 7.81 20.17
CA GLN A 251 -63.18 7.25 18.81
C GLN A 251 -61.85 7.44 18.07
N TYR A 252 -61.39 6.35 17.44
CA TYR A 252 -60.11 6.28 16.72
C TYR A 252 -60.35 6.16 15.21
N THR A 253 -59.58 6.89 14.40
CA THR A 253 -59.53 6.70 12.93
C THR A 253 -58.14 6.21 12.54
N LYS A 254 -58.08 5.23 11.62
CA LYS A 254 -56.83 4.73 11.05
C LYS A 254 -56.36 5.67 9.95
N VAL A 255 -55.21 6.31 10.15
CA VAL A 255 -54.56 7.15 9.13
C VAL A 255 -53.45 6.33 8.48
N ALA A 256 -53.40 6.31 7.15
CA ALA A 256 -52.34 5.65 6.40
C ALA A 256 -51.01 6.38 6.65
N SER A 257 -50.00 5.65 7.12
CA SER A 257 -48.65 6.18 7.37
C SER A 257 -47.60 5.30 6.69
N THR A 258 -46.52 5.91 6.22
CA THR A 258 -45.38 5.19 5.64
C THR A 258 -44.20 5.34 6.60
N GLU A 259 -43.70 4.23 7.13
CA GLU A 259 -42.61 4.20 8.11
C GLU A 259 -41.37 3.54 7.49
N VAL A 260 -40.19 4.03 7.89
CA VAL A 260 -38.90 3.51 7.43
C VAL A 260 -38.55 2.30 8.30
N VAL A 261 -38.71 1.09 7.76
CA VAL A 261 -38.43 -0.16 8.50
C VAL A 261 -36.93 -0.47 8.48
N ARG A 262 -36.25 -0.07 7.40
CA ARG A 262 -34.78 -0.13 7.30
C ARG A 262 -34.22 1.21 6.80
N PRO A 263 -33.37 1.89 7.59
CA PRO A 263 -32.76 3.13 7.18
C PRO A 263 -31.75 2.90 6.04
N VAL A 264 -31.37 3.97 5.35
CA VAL A 264 -30.33 3.91 4.32
C VAL A 264 -28.98 3.53 4.95
N GLU A 265 -28.30 2.55 4.35
CA GLU A 265 -26.98 2.10 4.80
C GLU A 265 -25.96 2.29 3.66
N ALA A 266 -24.76 2.76 4.02
CA ALA A 266 -23.64 2.92 3.10
C ALA A 266 -22.44 2.10 3.62
N ASN A 267 -22.10 1.05 2.90
CA ASN A 267 -20.98 0.17 3.24
C ASN A 267 -19.79 0.46 2.32
N GLN A 268 -18.61 0.63 2.90
CA GLN A 268 -17.35 0.88 2.18
C GLN A 268 -16.43 -0.34 2.26
N ILE A 269 -15.93 -0.80 1.12
CA ILE A 269 -14.93 -1.87 1.04
C ILE A 269 -13.69 -1.31 0.33
N ILE A 270 -12.51 -1.51 0.92
CA ILE A 270 -11.22 -1.13 0.32
C ILE A 270 -10.81 -2.25 -0.63
N LEU A 271 -10.78 -1.98 -1.94
CA LEU A 271 -10.23 -2.91 -2.91
C LEU A 271 -8.70 -2.77 -2.89
N PRO A 272 -7.95 -3.86 -2.67
CA PRO A 272 -6.50 -3.81 -2.62
C PRO A 272 -5.91 -3.43 -3.98
N GLU A 273 -4.71 -2.87 -3.94
CA GLU A 273 -3.93 -2.53 -5.12
C GLU A 273 -3.50 -3.78 -5.90
N GLU A 274 -3.41 -3.66 -7.23
CA GLU A 274 -2.94 -4.73 -8.11
C GLU A 274 -1.45 -4.50 -8.41
N LYS A 275 -0.61 -5.45 -7.99
CA LYS A 275 0.85 -5.39 -8.16
C LYS A 275 1.33 -6.31 -9.27
N ARG A 276 2.32 -5.87 -10.03
CA ARG A 276 3.06 -6.71 -10.98
C ARG A 276 4.53 -6.78 -10.58
N GLN A 277 5.04 -8.01 -10.53
CA GLN A 277 6.46 -8.26 -10.29
C GLN A 277 7.22 -8.21 -11.60
N LEU A 278 8.19 -7.29 -11.70
CA LEU A 278 9.09 -7.18 -12.84
C LEU A 278 10.49 -7.65 -12.42
N LYS A 279 11.12 -8.50 -13.25
CA LYS A 279 12.53 -8.89 -13.07
C LYS A 279 13.40 -7.80 -13.69
N VAL A 280 14.14 -7.08 -12.85
CA VAL A 280 15.01 -5.99 -13.24
C VAL A 280 16.46 -6.45 -13.13
N THR A 281 17.25 -6.25 -14.18
CA THR A 281 18.70 -6.53 -14.16
C THR A 281 19.45 -5.24 -13.87
N ARG A 282 20.04 -5.13 -12.67
CA ARG A 282 20.96 -4.05 -12.28
C ARG A 282 22.39 -4.46 -12.55
N PHE A 283 23.27 -3.53 -12.91
CA PHE A 283 24.69 -3.83 -13.09
C PHE A 283 25.50 -3.26 -11.92
N GLU A 284 26.17 -4.13 -11.16
CA GLU A 284 27.00 -3.74 -10.03
C GLU A 284 28.47 -3.56 -10.43
N GLY A 285 29.08 -2.48 -9.95
CA GLY A 285 30.49 -2.15 -10.16
C GLY A 285 30.77 -1.40 -11.47
N ASN A 286 31.92 -0.72 -11.50
CA ASN A 286 32.35 0.09 -12.64
C ASN A 286 33.25 -0.74 -13.58
N ALA A 287 33.09 -0.53 -14.88
CA ALA A 287 33.98 -1.11 -15.88
C ALA A 287 35.40 -0.54 -15.70
N ARG A 288 36.41 -1.41 -15.57
CA ARG A 288 37.81 -1.00 -15.38
C ARG A 288 38.77 -1.98 -16.03
N ILE A 289 39.95 -1.48 -16.40
CA ILE A 289 41.07 -2.31 -16.85
C ILE A 289 41.94 -2.64 -15.64
N VAL A 290 42.28 -3.92 -15.50
CA VAL A 290 43.12 -4.42 -14.41
C VAL A 290 44.19 -5.35 -14.95
N SER A 291 45.39 -5.29 -14.37
CA SER A 291 46.44 -6.27 -14.64
C SER A 291 46.17 -7.52 -13.81
N ARG A 292 46.14 -8.69 -14.44
CA ARG A 292 45.94 -9.98 -13.77
C ARG A 292 46.95 -11.01 -14.26
N GLN A 293 47.39 -11.86 -13.33
CA GLN A 293 48.18 -13.04 -13.69
C GLN A 293 47.29 -14.06 -14.41
N THR A 294 47.82 -14.63 -15.49
CA THR A 294 47.17 -15.61 -16.35
C THR A 294 48.08 -16.82 -16.54
N VAL A 295 47.49 -17.95 -16.91
CA VAL A 295 48.26 -19.11 -17.37
C VAL A 295 49.03 -18.73 -18.63
N CYS A 296 50.29 -19.15 -18.72
CA CYS A 296 51.10 -18.99 -19.92
C CYS A 296 50.69 -20.00 -21.00
N ASP A 297 50.76 -19.63 -22.28
CA ASP A 297 50.37 -20.51 -23.39
C ASP A 297 51.01 -21.91 -23.36
N PRO A 298 52.32 -22.09 -23.03
CA PRO A 298 52.92 -23.42 -22.94
C PRO A 298 52.36 -24.31 -21.82
N ASP A 299 51.78 -23.70 -20.79
CA ASP A 299 51.20 -24.41 -19.64
C ASP A 299 49.74 -24.82 -19.90
N ILE A 300 49.14 -24.35 -21.00
CA ILE A 300 47.80 -24.74 -21.42
C ILE A 300 47.88 -26.10 -22.13
N ASN A 301 47.44 -27.14 -21.42
CA ASN A 301 47.40 -28.51 -21.93
C ASN A 301 45.97 -29.10 -21.89
N ASP A 302 45.77 -30.20 -22.60
CA ASP A 302 44.47 -30.85 -22.76
C ASP A 302 43.82 -31.23 -21.41
N ASP A 303 44.62 -31.61 -20.41
CA ASP A 303 44.13 -31.95 -19.07
C ASP A 303 43.58 -30.72 -18.33
N LEU A 304 44.33 -29.62 -18.31
CA LEU A 304 43.90 -28.36 -17.71
C LEU A 304 42.60 -27.86 -18.36
N VAL A 305 42.53 -27.91 -19.70
CA VAL A 305 41.36 -27.44 -20.45
C VAL A 305 40.16 -28.37 -20.23
N THR A 306 40.36 -29.68 -20.16
CA THR A 306 39.30 -30.64 -19.84
C THR A 306 38.70 -30.33 -18.46
N ARG A 307 39.55 -30.08 -17.46
CA ARG A 307 39.10 -29.73 -16.10
C ARG A 307 38.41 -28.37 -16.06
N LEU A 308 38.89 -27.40 -16.83
CA LEU A 308 38.22 -26.11 -17.03
C LEU A 308 36.81 -26.28 -17.61
N GLN A 309 36.69 -27.03 -18.71
CA GLN A 309 35.42 -27.29 -19.38
C GLN A 309 34.43 -28.01 -18.43
N GLN A 310 34.88 -29.01 -17.68
CA GLN A 310 34.07 -29.69 -16.67
C GLN A 310 33.58 -28.74 -15.58
N SER A 311 34.47 -27.89 -15.04
CA SER A 311 34.10 -26.89 -14.03
C SER A 311 33.11 -25.85 -14.55
N LEU A 312 33.25 -25.40 -15.80
CA LEU A 312 32.30 -24.47 -16.43
C LEU A 312 30.90 -25.10 -16.54
N VAL A 313 30.80 -26.34 -17.02
CA VAL A 313 29.53 -27.09 -17.07
C VAL A 313 28.92 -27.23 -15.68
N LYS A 314 29.73 -27.59 -14.68
CA LYS A 314 29.29 -27.72 -13.27
C LYS A 314 28.72 -26.41 -12.73
N ARG A 315 29.25 -25.26 -13.14
CA ARG A 315 28.79 -23.92 -12.75
C ARG A 315 27.66 -23.38 -13.65
N GLY A 316 27.18 -24.17 -14.61
CA GLY A 316 26.05 -23.81 -15.49
C GLY A 316 26.40 -22.99 -16.73
N PHE A 317 27.70 -22.83 -17.03
CA PHE A 317 28.18 -22.17 -18.26
C PHE A 317 28.48 -23.24 -19.30
N ASN A 318 28.15 -23.01 -20.58
CA ASN A 318 28.24 -24.04 -21.62
C ASN A 318 29.49 -23.87 -22.50
N PRO A 319 30.60 -24.58 -22.24
CA PRO A 319 31.82 -24.49 -23.05
C PRO A 319 31.76 -25.27 -24.36
N GLY A 320 30.66 -25.97 -24.66
CA GLY A 320 30.56 -26.96 -25.74
C GLY A 320 30.95 -28.36 -25.28
N SER A 321 31.50 -29.17 -26.20
CA SER A 321 32.01 -30.50 -25.87
C SER A 321 33.23 -30.41 -24.94
N VAL A 322 33.32 -31.32 -23.98
CA VAL A 322 34.51 -31.47 -23.13
C VAL A 322 35.56 -32.25 -23.92
N ASP A 323 36.31 -31.54 -24.76
CA ASP A 323 37.25 -32.09 -25.73
C ASP A 323 38.73 -31.74 -25.42
N GLY A 324 38.98 -31.04 -24.32
CA GLY A 324 40.33 -30.60 -23.93
C GLY A 324 40.90 -29.47 -24.80
N LYS A 325 40.12 -28.89 -25.71
CA LYS A 325 40.59 -27.83 -26.60
C LYS A 325 40.07 -26.48 -26.16
N LEU A 326 40.99 -25.52 -26.00
CA LEU A 326 40.64 -24.14 -25.62
C LEU A 326 40.11 -23.37 -26.84
N GLY A 327 38.93 -23.78 -27.31
CA GLY A 327 38.27 -23.19 -28.46
C GLY A 327 37.39 -21.99 -28.12
N LYS A 328 36.83 -21.35 -29.16
CA LYS A 328 35.94 -20.19 -29.03
C LYS A 328 34.79 -20.41 -28.03
N ARG A 329 34.13 -21.57 -28.07
CA ARG A 329 32.99 -21.87 -27.16
C ARG A 329 33.43 -21.92 -25.69
N THR A 330 34.59 -22.52 -25.41
CA THR A 330 35.15 -22.57 -24.06
C THR A 330 35.52 -21.17 -23.57
N LEU A 331 36.10 -20.33 -24.43
CA LEU A 331 36.43 -18.93 -24.11
C LEU A 331 35.19 -18.05 -23.91
N ASP A 332 34.14 -18.25 -24.70
CA ASP A 332 32.85 -17.55 -24.55
C ASP A 332 32.21 -17.91 -23.19
N ALA A 333 32.16 -19.19 -22.85
CA ALA A 333 31.65 -19.67 -21.56
C ALA A 333 32.49 -19.16 -20.36
N LEU A 334 33.81 -19.13 -20.51
CA LEU A 334 34.71 -18.54 -19.52
C LEU A 334 34.43 -17.04 -19.35
N THR A 335 34.19 -16.31 -20.43
CA THR A 335 33.86 -14.88 -20.40
C THR A 335 32.53 -14.62 -19.69
N GLU A 336 31.51 -15.46 -19.93
CA GLU A 336 30.23 -15.40 -19.22
C GLU A 336 30.42 -15.67 -17.72
N PHE A 337 31.20 -16.69 -17.36
CA PHE A 337 31.55 -17.00 -15.98
C PHE A 337 32.26 -15.82 -15.30
N GLN A 338 33.29 -15.27 -15.95
CA GLN A 338 34.06 -14.13 -15.44
C GLN A 338 33.16 -12.91 -15.24
N THR A 339 32.26 -12.62 -16.19
CA THR A 339 31.30 -11.51 -16.11
C THR A 339 30.30 -11.70 -14.96
N ALA A 340 29.75 -12.91 -14.80
CA ALA A 340 28.79 -13.22 -13.74
C ALA A 340 29.40 -13.15 -12.33
N ASN A 341 30.73 -13.35 -12.21
CA ASN A 341 31.45 -13.33 -10.94
C ASN A 341 32.28 -12.05 -10.72
N GLY A 342 32.21 -11.06 -11.62
CA GLY A 342 32.96 -9.80 -11.52
C GLY A 342 34.48 -9.96 -11.64
N LEU A 343 34.95 -11.01 -12.33
CA LEU A 343 36.36 -11.29 -12.61
C LEU A 343 36.82 -10.60 -13.90
N ALA A 344 38.13 -10.55 -14.12
CA ALA A 344 38.69 -9.97 -15.32
C ALA A 344 38.48 -10.89 -16.54
N VAL A 345 37.86 -10.36 -17.59
CA VAL A 345 37.51 -11.09 -18.82
C VAL A 345 38.62 -11.06 -19.86
N GLY A 346 38.63 -12.08 -20.73
CA GLY A 346 39.44 -12.10 -21.96
C GLY A 346 40.71 -12.95 -21.88
N ALA A 347 40.99 -13.59 -20.74
CA ALA A 347 42.11 -14.52 -20.58
C ALA A 347 41.80 -15.58 -19.51
N LEU A 348 42.55 -16.68 -19.48
CA LEU A 348 42.48 -17.70 -18.42
C LEU A 348 43.27 -17.23 -17.18
N THR A 349 42.72 -16.26 -16.46
CA THR A 349 43.35 -15.68 -15.27
C THR A 349 43.42 -16.69 -14.12
N LEU A 350 44.45 -16.60 -13.28
CA LEU A 350 44.58 -17.49 -12.12
C LEU A 350 43.44 -17.31 -11.10
N GLU A 351 42.89 -16.09 -11.01
CA GLU A 351 41.66 -15.84 -10.23
C GLU A 351 40.47 -16.63 -10.77
N SER A 352 40.36 -16.80 -12.09
CA SER A 352 39.30 -17.59 -12.73
C SER A 352 39.46 -19.07 -12.46
N LEU A 353 40.68 -19.60 -12.56
CA LEU A 353 40.97 -21.00 -12.21
C LEU A 353 40.65 -21.30 -10.74
N THR A 354 41.06 -20.39 -9.84
CA THR A 354 40.76 -20.49 -8.40
C THR A 354 39.25 -20.48 -8.16
N ALA A 355 38.52 -19.55 -8.80
CA ALA A 355 37.07 -19.44 -8.67
C ALA A 355 36.31 -20.65 -9.27
N LEU A 356 36.90 -21.32 -10.26
CA LEU A 356 36.38 -22.54 -10.90
C LEU A 356 36.87 -23.84 -10.24
N GLU A 357 37.69 -23.75 -9.19
CA GLU A 357 38.29 -24.89 -8.49
C GLU A 357 39.13 -25.80 -9.41
N VAL A 358 39.75 -25.23 -10.44
CA VAL A 358 40.64 -25.93 -11.37
C VAL A 358 42.08 -25.76 -10.86
N ARG A 359 42.77 -26.86 -10.57
CA ARG A 359 44.10 -26.85 -9.90
C ARG A 359 45.27 -27.17 -10.80
#